data_AF-A0A645FMM1-F1
#
_entry.id   AF-A0A645FMM1-F1
#
_cell.length_a   1.000
_cell.length_b   1.000
_cell.length_c   1.000
_cell.angle_alpha   90.00
_cell.angle_beta   90.00
_cell.angle_gamma   90.00
#
_symmetry.space_group_name_H-M   'P 1'
#
loop_
_entity.id
_entity.type
_entity.pdbx_description
1 polymer ?
#
loop_
_entity_poly.entity_id
_entity_poly.type
_entity_poly.pdbx_seq_one_letter_code
_entity_poly.pdbx_strand_id
1 'polypeptide(L)'
;MAKLKKVGIIETREGRTDGGYYCKENRVTLGDIGKALEVNFSDFSWHSGDSEKSCLISSGMAGYMDNLRNEINKKCMDYLESIMIEDVEKNLINK
;
A
#
# COMPACT_ATOMS: atom_id res chain seq x y z
N MET A 1 10.42 -0.31 -8.34
CA MET A 1 10.22 -0.60 -9.78
C MET A 1 10.12 -2.09 -10.11
N ALA A 2 11.04 -2.97 -9.69
CA ALA A 2 10.97 -4.40 -10.03
C ALA A 2 9.64 -5.09 -9.65
N LYS A 3 9.08 -4.79 -8.45
CA LYS A 3 7.77 -5.31 -8.05
C LYS A 3 6.63 -4.85 -8.96
N LEU A 4 6.62 -3.57 -9.34
CA LEU A 4 5.64 -3.00 -10.28
C LEU A 4 5.75 -3.66 -11.68
N LYS A 5 6.97 -3.95 -12.13
CA LYS A 5 7.19 -4.70 -13.38
C LYS A 5 6.67 -6.13 -13.27
N LYS A 6 6.92 -6.79 -12.14
CA LYS A 6 6.50 -8.17 -11.88
C LYS A 6 4.97 -8.32 -11.95
N VAL A 7 4.23 -7.33 -11.49
CA VAL A 7 2.75 -7.33 -11.56
C VAL A 7 2.18 -6.70 -12.84
N GLY A 8 3.04 -6.25 -13.77
CA GLY A 8 2.62 -5.73 -15.07
C GLY A 8 2.19 -4.27 -15.12
N ILE A 9 2.28 -3.52 -14.02
CA ILE A 9 1.93 -2.07 -13.98
C ILE A 9 2.89 -1.26 -14.87
N ILE A 10 4.18 -1.63 -14.87
CA ILE A 10 5.21 -0.97 -15.68
C ILE A 10 5.96 -1.95 -16.57
N GLU A 11 6.46 -1.46 -17.69
CA GLU A 11 7.43 -2.14 -18.54
C GLU A 11 8.79 -1.46 -18.49
N THR A 12 9.82 -2.20 -18.89
CA THR A 12 11.19 -1.67 -18.99
C THR A 12 11.66 -1.76 -20.42
N ARG A 13 12.19 -0.66 -20.95
CA ARG A 13 12.95 -0.65 -22.19
C ARG A 13 14.43 -0.48 -21.87
N GLU A 14 15.26 -1.35 -22.41
CA GLU A 14 16.71 -1.23 -22.29
C GLU A 14 17.26 -0.30 -23.38
N GLY A 15 18.28 0.48 -23.05
CA GLY A 15 18.93 1.40 -23.99
C GLY A 15 19.53 2.63 -23.32
N ARG A 16 20.60 3.20 -23.90
CA ARG A 16 21.28 4.37 -23.34
C ARG A 16 20.52 5.68 -23.54
N THR A 17 19.76 5.79 -24.64
CA THR A 17 19.07 7.01 -25.07
C THR A 17 17.55 6.93 -24.90
N ASP A 18 16.94 5.79 -25.23
CA ASP A 18 15.49 5.56 -25.12
C ASP A 18 15.14 4.47 -24.10
N GLY A 19 16.04 4.20 -23.15
CA GLY A 19 15.76 3.27 -22.05
C GLY A 19 14.93 3.92 -20.96
N GLY A 20 14.21 3.12 -20.18
CA GLY A 20 13.42 3.62 -19.08
C GLY A 20 12.30 2.70 -18.63
N TYR A 21 11.43 3.24 -17.77
CA TYR A 21 10.21 2.61 -17.30
C TYR A 21 9.01 3.33 -17.91
N TYR A 22 8.03 2.55 -18.36
CA TYR A 22 6.80 3.09 -18.94
C TYR A 22 5.61 2.42 -18.27
N CYS A 23 4.56 3.19 -18.01
CA CYS A 23 3.32 2.63 -17.48
C CYS A 23 2.62 1.87 -18.61
N LYS A 24 2.30 0.60 -18.37
CA LYS A 24 1.63 -0.25 -19.36
C LYS A 24 0.13 0.03 -19.41
N GLU A 25 -0.46 0.22 -18.23
CA GLU A 25 -1.88 0.48 -18.07
C GLU A 25 -2.12 1.94 -17.72
N ASN A 26 -3.12 2.53 -18.36
CA ASN A 26 -3.53 3.91 -18.08
C ASN A 26 -4.52 4.01 -16.90
N ARG A 27 -4.95 2.87 -16.36
CA ARG A 27 -5.97 2.77 -15.30
C ARG A 27 -5.42 2.09 -14.06
N VAL A 28 -4.47 2.76 -13.42
CA VAL A 28 -3.82 2.28 -12.19
C VAL A 28 -4.31 3.12 -11.02
N THR A 29 -4.71 2.48 -9.92
CA THR A 29 -5.08 3.15 -8.68
C THR A 29 -3.90 3.24 -7.72
N LEU A 30 -3.96 4.13 -6.73
CA LEU A 30 -2.97 4.14 -5.64
C LEU A 30 -2.99 2.81 -4.86
N GLY A 31 -4.16 2.17 -4.75
CA GLY A 31 -4.32 0.84 -4.16
C GLY A 31 -3.53 -0.23 -4.91
N ASP A 32 -3.55 -0.23 -6.24
CA ASP A 32 -2.80 -1.20 -7.06
C ASP A 32 -1.28 -1.05 -6.85
N ILE A 33 -0.79 0.18 -6.76
CA ILE A 33 0.61 0.45 -6.42
C ILE A 33 0.92 -0.03 -5.00
N GLY A 34 0.05 0.26 -4.03
CA GLY A 34 0.19 -0.20 -2.64
C GLY A 34 0.29 -1.71 -2.52
N LYS A 35 -0.61 -2.44 -3.21
CA LYS A 35 -0.59 -3.92 -3.29
C LYS A 35 0.69 -4.43 -3.92
N ALA A 36 1.07 -3.88 -5.07
CA ALA A 36 2.26 -4.29 -5.80
C ALA A 36 3.56 -4.08 -5.00
N LEU A 37 3.61 -3.02 -4.19
CA LEU A 37 4.75 -2.72 -3.33
C LEU A 37 4.71 -3.47 -1.99
N GLU A 38 3.58 -4.10 -1.66
CA GLU A 38 3.30 -4.76 -0.38
C GLU A 38 3.38 -3.79 0.80
N VAL A 39 2.77 -2.61 0.65
CA VAL A 39 2.75 -1.57 1.69
C VAL A 39 1.71 -1.91 2.76
N ASN A 40 2.10 -1.76 4.02
CA ASN A 40 1.18 -1.74 5.16
C ASN A 40 1.06 -0.30 5.67
N PHE A 41 -0.14 0.28 5.56
CA PHE A 41 -0.43 1.67 5.93
C PHE A 41 -0.77 1.85 7.41
N SER A 42 -0.93 0.77 8.17
CA SER A 42 -1.24 0.81 9.61
C SER A 42 -0.09 0.29 10.49
N ASP A 43 1.14 0.31 9.99
CA ASP A 43 2.31 -0.17 10.73
C ASP A 43 2.80 0.88 11.73
N PHE A 44 2.02 1.09 12.80
CA PHE A 44 2.41 1.96 13.90
C PHE A 44 3.40 1.23 14.83
N SER A 45 4.34 1.94 15.42
CA SER A 45 5.30 1.36 16.39
C SER A 45 4.67 0.97 17.73
N TRP A 46 3.47 1.46 18.05
CA TRP A 46 2.79 1.23 19.32
C TRP A 46 1.81 0.07 19.28
N HIS A 47 2.03 -0.96 20.10
CA HIS A 47 1.14 -2.11 20.23
C HIS A 47 0.85 -2.36 21.71
N SER A 48 -0.43 -2.31 22.10
CA SER A 48 -0.84 -2.52 23.48
C SER A 48 -1.17 -3.97 23.75
N GLY A 49 -0.80 -4.44 24.94
CA GLY A 49 -0.99 -5.82 25.33
C GLY A 49 0.24 -6.67 25.06
N ASP A 50 0.14 -7.92 25.47
CA ASP A 50 1.17 -8.94 25.28
C ASP A 50 0.50 -10.30 25.42
N SER A 51 0.49 -11.08 24.34
CA SER A 51 -0.20 -12.38 24.27
C SER A 51 0.34 -13.36 25.30
N GLU A 52 1.63 -13.25 25.65
CA GLU A 52 2.33 -14.16 26.54
C GLU A 52 2.11 -13.83 28.02
N LYS A 53 1.46 -12.70 28.34
CA LYS A 53 1.16 -12.34 29.72
C LYS A 53 -0.06 -13.10 30.23
N SER A 54 0.05 -13.56 31.48
CA SER A 54 -1.06 -14.23 32.20
C SER A 54 -2.25 -13.31 32.49
N CYS A 55 -2.06 -11.99 32.40
CA CYS A 55 -3.16 -11.03 32.57
C CYS A 55 -4.11 -11.10 31.38
N LEU A 56 -5.35 -11.54 31.63
CA LEU A 56 -6.40 -11.68 30.61
C LEU A 56 -6.63 -10.40 29.80
N ILE A 57 -6.58 -9.23 30.46
CA ILE A 57 -6.74 -7.94 29.78
C ILE A 57 -5.55 -7.67 28.86
N SER A 58 -4.32 -7.91 29.31
CA SER A 58 -3.11 -7.68 28.51
C SER A 58 -3.05 -8.62 27.31
N SER A 59 -3.36 -9.90 27.52
CA SER A 59 -3.36 -10.91 26.46
C SER A 59 -4.48 -10.65 25.44
N GLY A 60 -5.69 -10.32 25.93
CA GLY A 60 -6.82 -9.95 25.07
C GLY A 60 -6.59 -8.65 24.27
N MET A 61 -5.92 -7.66 24.88
CA MET A 61 -5.61 -6.40 24.20
C MET A 61 -4.65 -6.60 23.01
N ALA A 62 -3.71 -7.54 23.12
CA ALA A 62 -2.79 -7.83 22.02
C ALA A 62 -3.55 -8.25 20.76
N GLY A 63 -4.44 -9.24 20.88
CA GLY A 63 -5.26 -9.70 19.76
C GLY A 63 -6.25 -8.64 19.26
N TYR A 64 -6.79 -7.81 20.15
CA TYR A 64 -7.63 -6.68 19.73
C TYR A 64 -6.84 -5.67 18.88
N MET A 65 -5.61 -5.32 19.28
CA MET A 65 -4.77 -4.40 18.53
C MET A 65 -4.32 -4.95 17.18
N ASP A 66 -4.04 -6.26 17.09
CA ASP A 66 -3.74 -6.90 15.80
C ASP A 66 -4.91 -6.77 14.82
N ASN A 67 -6.12 -7.05 15.29
CA ASN A 67 -7.33 -6.92 14.47
C ASN A 67 -7.59 -5.47 14.07
N LEU A 68 -7.43 -4.53 15.01
CA LEU A 68 -7.63 -3.11 14.73
C LEU A 68 -6.65 -2.60 13.66
N ARG A 69 -5.37 -3.00 13.73
CA ARG A 69 -4.37 -2.67 12.70
C ARG A 69 -4.80 -3.20 11.34
N ASN A 70 -5.17 -4.47 11.26
CA ASN A 70 -5.63 -5.08 10.01
C ASN A 70 -6.82 -4.34 9.40
N GLU A 71 -7.81 -3.97 10.21
CA GLU A 71 -8.98 -3.20 9.78
C GLU A 71 -8.62 -1.78 9.31
N ILE A 72 -7.71 -1.09 10.00
CA ILE A 72 -7.22 0.23 9.57
C ILE A 72 -6.49 0.12 8.23
N ASN A 73 -5.58 -0.85 8.09
CA ASN A 73 -4.87 -1.06 6.83
C ASN A 73 -5.84 -1.35 5.69
N LYS A 74 -6.82 -2.23 5.92
CA LYS A 74 -7.85 -2.56 4.93
C LYS A 74 -8.64 -1.32 4.51
N LYS A 75 -9.15 -0.53 5.46
CA LYS A 75 -9.89 0.70 5.14
C LYS A 75 -9.05 1.71 4.37
N CYS A 76 -7.76 1.82 4.69
CA CYS A 76 -6.84 2.66 3.95
C CYS A 76 -6.66 2.16 2.51
N MET A 77 -6.44 0.86 2.34
CA MET A 77 -6.34 0.23 1.01
C MET A 77 -7.61 0.41 0.18
N ASP A 78 -8.78 0.16 0.76
CA ASP A 78 -10.08 0.35 0.10
C ASP A 78 -10.25 1.80 -0.39
N TYR A 79 -9.79 2.78 0.40
CA TYR A 79 -9.81 4.18 -0.01
C TYR A 79 -8.82 4.46 -1.15
N LEU A 80 -7.60 3.93 -1.08
CA LEU A 80 -6.58 4.12 -2.12
C LEU A 80 -6.96 3.45 -3.45
N GLU A 81 -7.75 2.38 -3.42
CA GLU A 81 -8.34 1.76 -4.62
C GLU A 81 -9.34 2.68 -5.34
N SER A 82 -9.90 3.67 -4.65
CA SER A 82 -10.80 4.66 -5.28
C SER A 82 -10.08 5.81 -5.97
N ILE A 83 -8.75 5.92 -5.80
CA ILE A 83 -7.96 7.06 -6.31
C ILE A 83 -7.13 6.61 -7.51
N MET A 84 -7.44 7.14 -8.69
CA MET A 84 -6.67 6.87 -9.90
C MET A 84 -5.40 7.73 -9.96
N ILE A 85 -4.32 7.18 -10.52
CA ILE A 85 -3.08 7.94 -10.77
C ILE A 85 -3.33 9.14 -11.67
N GLU A 86 -4.23 9.02 -12.66
CA GLU A 86 -4.62 10.13 -13.52
C GLU A 86 -5.28 11.29 -12.73
N ASP A 87 -5.99 11.00 -11.64
CA ASP A 87 -6.62 12.04 -10.82
C ASP A 87 -5.59 12.77 -9.97
N VAL A 88 -4.57 12.05 -9.50
CA VAL A 88 -3.39 12.64 -8.84
C VAL A 88 -2.65 13.56 -9.81
N GLU A 89 -2.39 13.10 -11.04
CA GLU A 89 -1.73 13.89 -12.08
C GLU A 89 -2.52 15.18 -12.38
N LYS A 90 -3.83 15.07 -12.63
CA LYS A 90 -4.71 16.23 -12.84
C LYS A 90 -4.67 17.23 -11.68
N ASN A 91 -4.62 16.74 -10.44
CA ASN A 91 -4.54 17.60 -9.25
C ASN A 91 -3.21 18.37 -9.15
N LEU A 92 -2.11 17.74 -9.56
CA LEU A 92 -0.77 18.35 -9.49
C LEU A 92 -0.52 19.38 -10.59
N ILE A 93 -1.04 19.14 -11.79
CA ILE A 93 -0.79 19.98 -12.98
C ILE A 93 -1.77 21.16 -13.07
N ASN A 94 -2.99 21.05 -12.53
CA ASN A 94 -3.98 22.14 -12.54
C ASN A 94 -3.75 23.20 -11.43
N LYS A 95 -2.49 23.48 -11.06
CA LYS A 95 -2.12 24.58 -10.17
C LYS A 95 -1.59 25.78 -10.95
#